data_AF-A0A932FUD2-F1
#
_entry.id   AF-A0A932FUD2-F1
#
_cell.length_a   1.000
_cell.length_b   1.000
_cell.length_c   1.000
_cell.angle_alpha   90.00
_cell.angle_beta   90.00
_cell.angle_gamma   90.00
#
_symmetry.space_group_name_H-M   'P 1'
#
loop_
_entity.id
_entity.type
_entity.pdbx_description
1 polymer ?
#
loop_
_entity_poly.entity_id
_entity_poly.type
_entity_poly.pdbx_seq_one_letter_code
_entity_poly.pdbx_strand_id
1 'polypeptide(L)'
;MSQDTQRVKRCSWRLAKVPPRSAERRPPRRAHGHSDGNLPLDEFFVVHFNERVWMGVPGGAPFTRGPVVLTEALSHIGAYGKTALYDAVERGFLHLSDAGNPHRALVVVSDGGDNASAMPFERLLQHAQQADTIIYTIGLFDQSSRDRNPRILKELAAATGGEAFLPGSIRGATAVLERIARDIRSTYLVGYEPTNTVRDGNYRNVRVVVDAAGRGTLKVRARPGYFAPASTEP
;
A
#
# COMPACT_ATOMS: atom_id res chain seq x y z
N MET A 1 29.79 5.44 -4.91
CA MET A 1 28.61 4.69 -5.40
C MET A 1 29.00 3.22 -5.47
N SER A 2 28.73 2.44 -4.41
CA SER A 2 29.05 1.01 -4.38
C SER A 2 27.76 0.22 -4.65
N GLN A 3 27.68 -0.44 -5.81
CA GLN A 3 26.61 -1.40 -6.10
C GLN A 3 27.04 -2.75 -5.54
N ASP A 4 26.47 -3.12 -4.41
CA ASP A 4 26.75 -4.41 -3.76
C ASP A 4 26.01 -5.53 -4.52
N THR A 5 26.64 -6.03 -5.58
CA THR A 5 26.14 -7.18 -6.35
C THR A 5 26.69 -8.46 -5.73
N GLN A 6 26.10 -8.90 -4.62
CA GLN A 6 26.40 -10.22 -4.08
C GLN A 6 25.74 -11.30 -4.95
N ARG A 7 26.57 -12.07 -5.68
CA ARG A 7 26.21 -13.39 -6.21
C ARG A 7 25.86 -14.29 -5.03
N VAL A 8 24.55 -14.45 -4.79
CA VAL A 8 24.00 -15.31 -3.74
C VAL A 8 24.45 -16.75 -3.96
N LYS A 9 25.37 -17.23 -3.12
CA LYS A 9 25.59 -18.66 -2.86
C LYS A 9 24.24 -19.24 -2.44
N ARG A 10 23.85 -20.38 -3.02
CA ARG A 10 22.57 -21.08 -2.80
C ARG A 10 22.16 -21.08 -1.32
N CYS A 11 21.32 -20.13 -0.92
CA CYS A 11 20.52 -20.20 0.29
C CYS A 11 19.16 -20.77 -0.09
N SER A 12 18.83 -21.91 0.50
CA SER A 12 17.52 -22.54 0.38
C SER A 12 16.49 -21.68 1.12
N TRP A 13 15.73 -20.87 0.38
CA TRP A 13 14.61 -20.11 0.92
C TRP A 13 13.46 -21.07 1.23
N ARG A 14 13.04 -21.17 2.49
CA ARG A 14 11.70 -21.72 2.81
C ARG A 14 10.69 -20.61 2.61
N LEU A 15 10.02 -20.61 1.46
CA LEU A 15 8.84 -19.78 1.21
C LEU A 15 7.72 -20.22 2.16
N ALA A 16 7.49 -19.48 3.25
CA ALA A 16 6.28 -19.66 4.04
C ALA A 16 5.10 -19.03 3.28
N LYS A 17 4.57 -19.76 2.30
CA LYS A 17 3.26 -19.43 1.73
C LYS A 17 2.23 -19.68 2.84
N VAL A 18 1.48 -18.67 3.26
CA VAL A 18 0.19 -18.88 3.92
C VAL A 18 -0.83 -19.09 2.80
N PRO A 19 -1.23 -20.33 2.46
CA PRO A 19 -2.18 -20.54 1.39
C PRO A 19 -3.60 -20.13 1.83
N PRO A 20 -4.45 -19.58 0.94
CA PRO A 20 -5.89 -19.69 1.15
C PRO A 20 -6.23 -21.19 1.07
N ARG A 21 -6.59 -21.79 2.21
CA ARG A 21 -6.86 -23.22 2.30
C ARG A 21 -8.22 -23.53 1.68
N SER A 22 -8.22 -24.18 0.51
CA SER A 22 -9.30 -25.06 0.07
C SER A 22 -8.92 -26.51 0.32
N ALA A 23 -9.84 -27.22 0.97
CA ALA A 23 -9.94 -28.67 1.18
C ALA A 23 -8.86 -29.38 2.02
N GLU A 24 -9.36 -30.17 2.97
CA GLU A 24 -8.67 -30.92 4.00
C GLU A 24 -7.66 -31.95 3.50
N ARG A 25 -6.60 -32.15 4.30
CA ARG A 25 -6.16 -33.46 4.81
C ARG A 25 -5.32 -33.23 6.07
N ARG A 26 -5.76 -33.78 7.21
CA ARG A 26 -5.14 -33.68 8.54
C ARG A 26 -3.76 -34.35 8.61
N PRO A 27 -2.77 -33.76 9.30
CA PRO A 27 -1.70 -34.49 9.97
C PRO A 27 -1.89 -34.51 11.51
N PRO A 28 -1.16 -35.38 12.25
CA PRO A 28 -1.48 -35.71 13.64
C PRO A 28 -0.95 -34.66 14.64
N ARG A 29 -1.63 -34.64 15.80
CA ARG A 29 -1.50 -33.69 16.91
C ARG A 29 -0.11 -33.70 17.55
N ARG A 30 0.50 -32.53 17.72
CA ARG A 30 1.16 -32.12 18.97
C ARG A 30 0.86 -30.65 19.24
N ALA A 31 0.29 -30.41 20.41
CA ALA A 31 -0.12 -29.12 20.94
C ALA A 31 1.09 -28.19 21.08
N HIS A 32 0.93 -26.92 20.72
CA HIS A 32 1.21 -25.69 21.49
C HIS A 32 0.39 -24.57 20.81
N GLY A 33 -0.21 -23.68 21.61
CA GLY A 33 -1.40 -22.86 21.30
C GLY A 33 -1.51 -22.28 19.89
N HIS A 34 -2.52 -22.74 19.16
CA HIS A 34 -2.98 -22.15 17.90
C HIS A 34 -4.26 -21.38 18.22
N SER A 35 -4.23 -20.05 18.13
CA SER A 35 -5.45 -19.25 18.04
C SER A 35 -6.10 -19.55 16.69
N ASP A 36 -7.21 -20.29 16.74
CA ASP A 36 -8.00 -20.68 15.56
C ASP A 36 -8.43 -19.46 14.73
N GLY A 37 -7.87 -19.35 13.52
CA GLY A 37 -8.67 -19.54 12.31
C GLY A 37 -9.71 -18.51 11.88
N ASN A 38 -9.73 -17.27 12.39
CA ASN A 38 -10.47 -16.19 11.73
C ASN A 38 -9.51 -15.40 10.82
N LEU A 39 -9.67 -15.52 9.50
CA LEU A 39 -9.11 -14.49 8.62
C LEU A 39 -9.71 -13.16 9.09
N PRO A 40 -8.91 -12.13 9.36
CA PRO A 40 -9.49 -10.83 9.65
C PRO A 40 -10.42 -10.46 8.48
N LEU A 41 -11.65 -10.07 8.80
CA LEU A 41 -12.55 -9.54 7.79
C LEU A 41 -11.93 -8.29 7.18
N ASP A 42 -12.15 -8.07 5.87
CA ASP A 42 -11.72 -6.85 5.20
C ASP A 42 -12.33 -5.64 5.93
N GLU A 43 -11.47 -4.69 6.32
CA GLU A 43 -11.85 -3.44 6.96
C GLU A 43 -11.48 -2.28 6.05
N PHE A 44 -12.39 -1.33 5.95
CA PHE A 44 -12.31 -0.21 5.03
C PHE A 44 -12.50 1.09 5.78
N PHE A 45 -11.93 2.16 5.25
CA PHE A 45 -12.24 3.52 5.64
C PHE A 45 -12.15 4.41 4.40
N VAL A 46 -12.67 5.63 4.53
CA VAL A 46 -12.60 6.64 3.47
C VAL A 46 -12.06 7.92 4.06
N VAL A 47 -11.17 8.56 3.32
CA VAL A 47 -10.71 9.91 3.60
C VAL A 47 -11.18 10.79 2.46
N HIS A 48 -11.96 11.81 2.80
CA HIS A 48 -12.36 12.85 1.87
C HIS A 48 -11.43 14.04 2.03
N PHE A 49 -11.20 14.73 0.91
CA PHE A 49 -10.41 15.94 0.94
C PHE A 49 -10.81 16.94 -0.14
N ASN A 50 -10.60 18.20 0.20
CA ASN A 50 -10.50 19.36 -0.68
C ASN A 50 -9.39 20.26 -0.09
N GLU A 51 -9.67 21.50 0.29
CA GLU A 51 -8.80 22.31 1.15
C GLU A 51 -8.69 21.79 2.59
N ARG A 52 -9.56 20.86 3.00
CA ARG A 52 -9.57 20.20 4.31
C ARG A 52 -9.62 18.70 4.14
N VAL A 53 -9.27 17.96 5.20
CA VAL A 53 -9.26 16.49 5.23
C VAL A 53 -10.20 16.00 6.34
N TRP A 54 -11.08 15.04 6.03
CA TRP A 54 -11.96 14.42 7.03
C TRP A 54 -12.24 12.94 6.74
N MET A 55 -12.65 12.20 7.77
CA MET A 55 -13.01 10.78 7.66
C MET A 55 -14.44 10.62 7.13
N GLY A 56 -14.63 9.72 6.18
CA GLY A 56 -15.92 9.43 5.55
C GLY A 56 -16.69 8.23 6.13
N VAL A 57 -16.17 7.58 7.18
CA VAL A 57 -16.87 6.46 7.84
C VAL A 57 -18.00 7.03 8.72
N PRO A 58 -19.29 6.68 8.47
CA PRO A 58 -20.41 7.14 9.27
C PRO A 58 -20.34 6.67 10.73
N GLY A 59 -20.92 7.46 11.63
CA GLY A 59 -21.06 7.09 13.04
C GLY A 59 -19.78 7.14 13.88
N GLY A 60 -18.68 7.69 13.33
CA GLY A 60 -17.43 7.89 14.07
C GLY A 60 -16.62 6.61 14.32
N ALA A 61 -17.03 5.48 13.74
CA ALA A 61 -16.24 4.25 13.79
C ALA A 61 -14.92 4.43 13.00
N PRO A 62 -13.80 3.86 13.45
CA PRO A 62 -12.54 3.97 12.73
C PRO A 62 -12.59 3.19 11.40
N PHE A 63 -13.23 2.03 11.37
CA PHE A 63 -13.33 1.20 10.16
C PHE A 63 -14.76 0.70 9.96
N THR A 64 -15.11 0.41 8.70
CA THR A 64 -16.32 -0.30 8.30
C THR A 64 -15.99 -1.62 7.63
N ARG A 65 -16.90 -2.59 7.73
CA ARG A 65 -16.82 -3.90 7.07
C ARG A 65 -17.81 -4.04 5.91
N GLY A 66 -18.70 -3.05 5.73
CA GLY A 66 -19.80 -3.11 4.78
C GLY A 66 -19.52 -2.31 3.50
N PRO A 67 -19.64 -2.90 2.30
CA PRO A 67 -19.45 -2.18 1.03
C PRO A 67 -20.49 -1.08 0.81
N VAL A 68 -21.67 -1.19 1.43
CA VAL A 68 -22.74 -0.18 1.36
C VAL A 68 -22.29 1.16 1.91
N VAL A 69 -21.55 1.14 3.02
CA VAL A 69 -21.01 2.33 3.69
C VAL A 69 -19.96 3.02 2.81
N LEU A 70 -19.19 2.24 2.05
CA LEU A 70 -18.20 2.77 1.11
C LEU A 70 -18.87 3.48 -0.07
N THR A 71 -19.95 2.93 -0.62
CA THR A 71 -20.69 3.56 -1.72
C THR A 71 -21.31 4.91 -1.32
N GLU A 72 -21.85 5.01 -0.11
CA GLU A 72 -22.43 6.25 0.43
C GLU A 72 -21.37 7.31 0.74
N ALA A 73 -20.20 6.90 1.26
CA ALA A 73 -19.08 7.82 1.44
C ALA A 73 -18.63 8.38 0.07
N LEU A 74 -18.54 7.53 -0.96
CA LEU A 74 -18.10 7.93 -2.30
C LEU A 74 -19.11 8.79 -3.08
N SER A 75 -20.38 8.84 -2.71
CA SER A 75 -21.39 9.65 -3.41
C SER A 75 -21.34 11.14 -3.08
N HIS A 76 -20.64 11.54 -2.02
CA HIS A 76 -20.54 12.92 -1.53
C HIS A 76 -19.32 13.71 -2.07
N ILE A 77 -18.71 13.25 -3.18
CA ILE A 77 -17.49 13.86 -3.74
C ILE A 77 -17.86 15.15 -4.50
N GLY A 78 -17.87 16.28 -3.79
CA GLY A 78 -17.83 17.62 -4.38
C GLY A 78 -16.38 18.07 -4.57
N ALA A 79 -15.84 17.95 -5.78
CA ALA A 79 -14.48 18.40 -6.12
C ALA A 79 -14.50 19.87 -6.56
N TYR A 80 -14.62 20.79 -5.59
CA TYR A 80 -14.48 22.23 -5.82
C TYR A 80 -13.52 22.84 -4.80
N GLY A 81 -12.67 23.77 -5.24
CA GLY A 81 -11.72 24.48 -4.38
C GLY A 81 -10.27 24.01 -4.52
N LYS A 82 -9.49 24.17 -3.44
CA LYS A 82 -8.09 23.72 -3.36
C LYS A 82 -8.01 22.21 -3.06
N THR A 83 -6.80 21.66 -3.17
CA THR A 83 -6.52 20.23 -3.00
C THR A 83 -5.39 20.03 -1.98
N ALA A 84 -5.71 19.39 -0.86
CA ALA A 84 -4.80 18.96 0.20
C ALA A 84 -4.58 17.44 0.13
N LEU A 85 -4.05 16.98 -1.00
CA LEU A 85 -3.78 15.57 -1.29
C LEU A 85 -2.76 14.98 -0.31
N TYR A 86 -1.67 15.69 -0.02
CA TYR A 86 -0.60 15.16 0.81
C TYR A 86 -1.06 14.95 2.26
N ASP A 87 -1.78 15.93 2.81
CA ASP A 87 -2.36 15.82 4.14
C ASP A 87 -3.41 14.70 4.22
N ALA A 88 -4.15 14.44 3.12
CA ALA A 88 -5.12 13.36 3.05
C ALA A 88 -4.48 11.96 3.05
N VAL A 89 -3.39 11.78 2.31
CA VAL A 89 -2.63 10.52 2.31
C VAL A 89 -1.98 10.29 3.67
N GLU A 90 -1.39 11.33 4.27
CA GLU A 90 -0.81 11.26 5.61
C GLU A 90 -1.87 10.86 6.66
N ARG A 91 -3.06 11.46 6.58
CA ARG A 91 -4.20 11.05 7.43
C ARG A 91 -4.53 9.56 7.24
N GLY A 92 -4.49 9.07 6.01
CA GLY A 92 -4.69 7.66 5.71
C GLY A 92 -3.63 6.75 6.34
N PHE A 93 -2.36 7.15 6.33
CA PHE A 93 -1.29 6.40 7.00
C PHE A 93 -1.47 6.36 8.51
N LEU A 94 -1.74 7.51 9.13
CA LEU A 94 -1.99 7.60 10.58
C LEU A 94 -3.21 6.78 10.98
N HIS A 95 -4.25 6.74 10.15
CA HIS A 95 -5.42 5.91 10.43
C HIS A 95 -5.13 4.41 10.29
N LEU A 96 -4.30 4.03 9.31
CA LEU A 96 -3.87 2.65 9.10
C LEU A 96 -2.90 2.13 10.16
N SER A 97 -2.18 3.00 10.89
CA SER A 97 -1.30 2.53 11.97
C SER A 97 -2.08 1.83 13.08
N ASP A 98 -3.34 2.21 13.28
CA ASP A 98 -4.24 1.64 14.27
C ASP A 98 -4.95 0.37 13.79
N ALA A 99 -4.79 -0.01 12.52
CA ALA A 99 -5.44 -1.20 11.96
C ALA A 99 -4.78 -2.50 12.46
N GLY A 100 -5.59 -3.46 12.92
CA GLY A 100 -5.11 -4.79 13.33
C GLY A 100 -4.63 -5.67 12.17
N ASN A 101 -4.95 -5.29 10.93
CA ASN A 101 -4.65 -6.08 9.75
C ASN A 101 -3.19 -5.89 9.27
N PRO A 102 -2.45 -6.99 9.00
CA PRO A 102 -1.08 -6.89 8.50
C PRO A 102 -1.00 -6.51 7.02
N HIS A 103 -2.08 -6.71 6.26
CA HIS A 103 -2.17 -6.33 4.85
C HIS A 103 -2.87 -4.98 4.74
N ARG A 104 -2.12 -3.92 4.49
CA ARG A 104 -2.62 -2.55 4.44
C ARG A 104 -2.40 -1.97 3.06
N ALA A 105 -3.47 -1.41 2.49
CA ALA A 105 -3.41 -0.73 1.20
C ALA A 105 -4.20 0.58 1.25
N LEU A 106 -3.68 1.59 0.56
CA LEU A 106 -4.37 2.84 0.28
C LEU A 106 -4.66 2.92 -1.22
N VAL A 107 -5.88 3.29 -1.57
CA VAL A 107 -6.26 3.61 -2.95
C VAL A 107 -6.55 5.10 -3.01
N VAL A 108 -5.66 5.84 -3.66
CA VAL A 108 -5.73 7.30 -3.77
C VAL A 108 -6.33 7.65 -5.13
N VAL A 109 -7.43 8.38 -5.14
CA VAL A 109 -8.07 8.87 -6.36
C VAL A 109 -7.91 10.38 -6.40
N SER A 110 -7.15 10.89 -7.37
CA SER A 110 -6.80 12.31 -7.46
C SER A 110 -6.27 12.64 -8.85
N ASP A 111 -6.19 13.92 -9.21
CA ASP A 111 -5.48 14.41 -10.39
C ASP A 111 -3.99 14.71 -10.10
N GLY A 112 -3.56 14.49 -8.86
CA GLY A 112 -2.18 14.64 -8.40
C GLY A 112 -1.78 16.07 -8.05
N GLY A 113 -2.64 17.06 -8.29
CA GLY A 113 -2.40 18.44 -7.90
C GLY A 113 -2.53 18.62 -6.40
N ASP A 114 -1.61 19.38 -5.81
CA ASP A 114 -1.69 19.81 -4.41
C ASP A 114 -1.36 21.30 -4.32
N ASN A 115 -2.21 22.06 -3.65
CA ASN A 115 -2.04 23.50 -3.45
C ASN A 115 -2.59 23.98 -2.08
N ALA A 116 -2.90 23.05 -1.18
CA ALA A 116 -3.41 23.35 0.16
C ALA A 116 -2.79 22.50 1.27
N SER A 117 -1.99 21.48 0.97
CA SER A 117 -1.37 20.69 2.04
C SER A 117 -0.34 21.50 2.82
N ALA A 118 -0.31 21.30 4.13
CA ALA A 118 0.75 21.81 4.99
C ALA A 118 2.01 20.96 4.88
N MET A 119 1.85 19.65 4.64
CA MET A 119 2.97 18.72 4.47
C MET A 119 3.60 18.84 3.07
N PRO A 120 4.94 18.96 2.94
CA PRO A 120 5.61 18.89 1.65
C PRO A 120 5.69 17.44 1.13
N PHE A 121 5.73 17.28 -0.19
CA PHE A 121 5.73 15.97 -0.84
C PHE A 121 6.89 15.07 -0.41
N GLU A 122 8.09 15.63 -0.20
CA GLU A 122 9.28 14.88 0.21
C GLU A 122 9.08 14.19 1.56
N ARG A 123 8.38 14.85 2.49
CA ARG A 123 8.07 14.29 3.81
C ARG A 123 7.02 13.18 3.70
N LEU A 124 5.99 13.37 2.89
CA LEU A 124 5.02 12.33 2.57
C LEU A 124 5.70 11.10 1.96
N LEU A 125 6.64 11.31 1.04
CA LEU A 125 7.36 10.23 0.37
C LEU A 125 8.23 9.44 1.36
N GLN A 126 8.90 10.11 2.29
CA GLN A 126 9.64 9.47 3.37
C GLN A 126 8.71 8.63 4.26
N HIS A 127 7.56 9.16 4.65
CA HIS A 127 6.56 8.41 5.43
C HIS A 127 6.04 7.19 4.65
N ALA A 128 5.74 7.33 3.35
CA ALA A 128 5.35 6.21 2.50
C ALA A 128 6.44 5.12 2.43
N GLN A 129 7.72 5.53 2.35
CA GLN A 129 8.86 4.61 2.37
C GLN A 129 9.10 3.93 3.72
N GLN A 130 8.49 4.40 4.81
CA GLN A 130 8.58 3.82 6.15
C GLN A 130 7.30 3.06 6.55
N ALA A 131 6.15 3.45 6.01
CA ALA A 131 4.87 2.80 6.26
C ALA A 131 4.79 1.38 5.66
N ASP A 132 4.30 0.42 6.43
CA ASP A 132 3.96 -0.92 5.94
C ASP A 132 2.58 -0.88 5.25
N THR A 133 2.48 -0.11 4.17
CA THR A 133 1.24 0.12 3.42
C THR A 133 1.55 0.26 1.94
N ILE A 134 0.79 -0.44 1.09
CA ILE A 134 0.91 -0.34 -0.37
C ILE A 134 -0.04 0.75 -0.88
N ILE A 135 0.49 1.73 -1.60
CA ILE A 135 -0.31 2.76 -2.27
C ILE A 135 -0.58 2.38 -3.73
N TYR A 136 -1.85 2.37 -4.10
CA TYR A 136 -2.30 2.44 -5.48
C TYR A 136 -2.88 3.82 -5.75
N THR A 137 -2.58 4.39 -6.91
CA THR A 137 -3.12 5.70 -7.29
C THR A 137 -3.94 5.58 -8.57
N ILE A 138 -5.09 6.25 -8.63
CA ILE A 138 -5.92 6.37 -9.82
C ILE A 138 -5.98 7.86 -10.19
N GLY A 139 -5.33 8.20 -11.29
CA GLY A 139 -5.33 9.53 -11.89
C GLY A 139 -6.64 9.79 -12.62
N LEU A 140 -7.51 10.63 -12.06
CA LEU A 140 -8.70 11.13 -12.77
C LEU A 140 -8.41 12.54 -13.27
N PHE A 141 -8.42 12.73 -14.58
CA PHE A 141 -8.02 13.99 -15.19
C PHE A 141 -9.18 14.59 -15.96
N ASP A 142 -9.57 15.80 -15.59
CA ASP A 142 -10.27 16.69 -16.51
C ASP A 142 -9.24 17.33 -17.45
N GLN A 143 -9.49 17.27 -18.76
CA GLN A 143 -8.63 17.89 -19.78
C GLN A 143 -8.44 19.39 -19.58
N SER A 144 -9.31 20.05 -18.82
CA SER A 144 -9.22 21.48 -18.50
C SER A 144 -8.32 21.81 -17.29
N SER A 145 -8.03 20.86 -16.39
CA SER A 145 -7.31 21.13 -15.14
C SER A 145 -5.83 21.46 -15.40
N ARG A 146 -5.35 22.60 -14.88
CA ARG A 146 -3.95 23.05 -15.03
C ARG A 146 -3.02 22.54 -13.93
N ASP A 147 -3.58 22.13 -12.80
CA ASP A 147 -2.82 21.77 -11.59
C ASP A 147 -2.49 20.27 -11.54
N ARG A 148 -2.80 19.52 -12.61
CA ARG A 148 -2.57 18.08 -12.69
C ARG A 148 -1.10 17.72 -12.56
N ASN A 149 -0.80 16.76 -11.69
CA ASN A 149 0.54 16.25 -11.52
C ASN A 149 0.57 14.71 -11.46
N PRO A 150 0.40 14.02 -12.60
CA PRO A 150 0.41 12.56 -12.65
C PRO A 150 1.77 11.94 -12.24
N ARG A 151 2.85 12.74 -12.23
CA ARG A 151 4.18 12.30 -11.80
C ARG A 151 4.18 11.99 -10.30
N ILE A 152 3.58 12.85 -9.50
CA ILE A 152 3.48 12.68 -8.03
C ILE A 152 2.75 11.38 -7.69
N LEU A 153 1.64 11.08 -8.36
CA LEU A 153 0.90 9.82 -8.17
C LEU A 153 1.77 8.59 -8.48
N LYS A 154 2.56 8.64 -9.57
CA LYS A 154 3.49 7.57 -9.93
C LYS A 154 4.60 7.40 -8.90
N GLU A 155 5.21 8.48 -8.44
CA GLU A 155 6.29 8.45 -7.46
C GLU A 155 5.80 7.90 -6.12
N LEU A 156 4.63 8.34 -5.66
CA LEU A 156 4.02 7.87 -4.41
C LEU A 156 3.69 6.37 -4.47
N ALA A 157 3.06 5.89 -5.55
CA ALA A 157 2.76 4.46 -5.72
C ALA A 157 4.04 3.61 -5.80
N ALA A 158 5.07 4.10 -6.50
CA ALA A 158 6.33 3.39 -6.68
C ALA A 158 7.11 3.24 -5.36
N ALA A 159 7.06 4.26 -4.49
CA ALA A 159 7.74 4.25 -3.19
C ALA A 159 7.32 3.09 -2.28
N THR A 160 6.08 2.61 -2.42
CA THR A 160 5.53 1.51 -1.62
C THR A 160 5.48 0.18 -2.39
N GLY A 161 5.94 0.13 -3.63
CA GLY A 161 5.83 -1.05 -4.51
C GLY A 161 4.43 -1.27 -5.12
N GLY A 162 3.57 -0.26 -5.09
CA GLY A 162 2.24 -0.29 -5.72
C GLY A 162 2.27 0.07 -7.21
N GLU A 163 1.14 0.55 -7.74
CA GLU A 163 1.02 0.95 -9.15
C GLU A 163 0.09 2.15 -9.31
N ALA A 164 0.48 3.03 -10.23
CA ALA A 164 -0.32 4.17 -10.65
C ALA A 164 -1.08 3.85 -11.94
N PHE A 165 -2.37 4.12 -11.94
CA PHE A 165 -3.28 3.93 -13.05
C PHE A 165 -3.80 5.27 -13.53
N LEU A 166 -3.77 5.50 -14.84
CA LEU A 166 -4.24 6.74 -15.46
C LEU A 166 -5.33 6.39 -16.48
N PRO A 167 -6.53 5.98 -16.02
CA PRO A 167 -7.61 5.64 -16.93
C PRO A 167 -8.05 6.88 -17.72
N GLY A 168 -8.19 6.77 -19.04
CA GLY A 168 -8.67 7.87 -19.88
C GLY A 168 -10.17 8.17 -19.72
N SER A 169 -10.89 7.40 -18.88
CA SER A 169 -12.34 7.57 -18.64
C SER A 169 -12.77 7.01 -17.29
N ILE A 170 -13.94 7.45 -16.81
CA ILE A 170 -14.56 6.95 -15.58
C ILE A 170 -14.83 5.43 -15.66
N ARG A 171 -15.31 4.91 -16.80
CA ARG A 171 -15.49 3.46 -17.01
C ARG A 171 -14.17 2.70 -16.84
N GLY A 172 -13.06 3.29 -17.30
CA GLY A 172 -11.73 2.74 -17.08
C GLY A 172 -11.35 2.69 -15.60
N ALA A 173 -11.77 3.67 -14.80
CA ALA A 173 -11.50 3.71 -13.36
C ALA A 173 -12.17 2.56 -12.60
N THR A 174 -13.40 2.17 -12.96
CA THR A 174 -14.08 1.01 -12.37
C THR A 174 -13.30 -0.29 -12.62
N ALA A 175 -12.87 -0.53 -13.86
CA ALA A 175 -12.05 -1.71 -14.21
C ALA A 175 -10.70 -1.72 -13.46
N VAL A 176 -10.12 -0.54 -13.24
CA VAL A 176 -8.90 -0.39 -12.44
C VAL A 176 -9.15 -0.75 -10.97
N LEU A 177 -10.25 -0.30 -10.37
CA LEU A 177 -10.60 -0.63 -8.98
C LEU A 177 -10.78 -2.15 -8.80
N GLU A 178 -11.45 -2.83 -9.72
CA GLU A 178 -11.58 -4.30 -9.68
C GLU A 178 -10.23 -5.01 -9.79
N ARG A 179 -9.31 -4.48 -10.61
CA ARG A 179 -7.94 -4.99 -10.70
C ARG A 179 -7.20 -4.77 -9.38
N ILE A 180 -7.28 -3.58 -8.78
CA ILE A 180 -6.65 -3.29 -7.49
C ILE A 180 -7.18 -4.21 -6.39
N ALA A 181 -8.50 -4.44 -6.33
CA ALA A 181 -9.10 -5.35 -5.35
C ALA A 181 -8.56 -6.78 -5.48
N ARG A 182 -8.36 -7.27 -6.71
CA ARG A 182 -7.71 -8.57 -6.96
C ARG A 182 -6.23 -8.56 -6.58
N ASP A 183 -5.50 -7.49 -6.88
CA ASP A 183 -4.08 -7.34 -6.54
C ASP A 183 -3.88 -7.36 -5.01
N ILE A 184 -4.69 -6.61 -4.26
CA ILE A 184 -4.65 -6.59 -2.79
C ILE A 184 -4.87 -8.00 -2.22
N ARG A 185 -5.88 -8.72 -2.72
CA ARG A 185 -6.20 -10.09 -2.29
C ARG A 185 -5.18 -11.14 -2.67
N SER A 186 -4.32 -10.86 -3.66
CA SER A 186 -3.28 -11.77 -4.15
C SER A 186 -1.87 -11.36 -3.71
N THR A 187 -1.77 -10.39 -2.80
CA THR A 187 -0.49 -9.93 -2.25
C THR A 187 0.09 -10.94 -1.26
N TYR A 188 1.39 -11.18 -1.37
CA TYR A 188 2.13 -12.05 -0.46
C TYR A 188 2.98 -11.20 0.49
N LEU A 189 2.95 -11.54 1.78
CA LEU A 189 3.90 -11.00 2.75
C LEU A 189 5.13 -11.90 2.78
N VAL A 190 6.30 -11.33 2.51
CA VAL A 190 7.58 -12.04 2.54
C VAL A 190 8.48 -11.36 3.57
N GLY A 191 8.78 -12.09 4.65
CA GLY A 191 9.77 -11.67 5.65
C GLY A 191 11.15 -12.16 5.26
N TYR A 192 12.16 -11.33 5.48
CA TYR A 192 13.57 -11.73 5.42
C TYR A 192 14.36 -10.99 6.50
N GLU A 193 15.47 -11.59 6.93
CA GLU A 193 16.39 -10.97 7.87
C GLU A 193 17.60 -10.42 7.11
N PRO A 194 17.92 -9.12 7.21
CA PRO A 194 19.06 -8.55 6.52
C PRO A 194 20.37 -9.06 7.12
N THR A 195 21.32 -9.45 6.27
CA THR A 195 22.67 -9.82 6.71
C THR A 195 23.48 -8.63 7.21
N ASN A 196 23.15 -7.42 6.76
CA ASN A 196 23.69 -6.17 7.29
C ASN A 196 22.87 -5.73 8.52
N THR A 197 23.47 -5.80 9.70
CA THR A 197 22.83 -5.47 10.98
C THR A 197 23.10 -4.04 11.48
N VAL A 198 23.84 -3.23 10.71
CA VAL A 198 24.18 -1.85 11.08
C VAL A 198 22.91 -1.01 11.23
N ARG A 199 22.87 -0.13 12.24
CA ARG A 199 21.73 0.74 12.57
C ARG A 199 22.07 2.21 12.33
N ASP A 200 22.23 2.55 11.05
CA ASP A 200 22.73 3.85 10.58
C ASP A 200 21.65 4.78 10.04
N GLY A 201 20.36 4.39 10.06
CA GLY A 201 19.30 5.20 9.48
C GLY A 201 19.31 5.26 7.94
N ASN A 202 20.23 4.56 7.26
CA ASN A 202 20.39 4.69 5.81
C ASN A 202 19.34 3.87 5.05
N TYR A 203 18.98 4.36 3.86
CA TYR A 203 18.08 3.65 2.95
C TYR A 203 18.77 2.43 2.32
N ARG A 204 18.07 1.29 2.33
CA ARG A 204 18.55 0.01 1.82
C ARG A 204 17.61 -0.51 0.75
N ASN A 205 18.15 -0.74 -0.44
CA ASN A 205 17.39 -1.27 -1.56
C ASN A 205 17.07 -2.76 -1.36
N VAL A 206 15.87 -3.16 -1.74
CA VAL A 206 15.40 -4.54 -1.75
C VAL A 206 14.96 -4.90 -3.17
N ARG A 207 15.45 -6.03 -3.68
CA ARG A 207 15.03 -6.59 -4.96
C ARG A 207 14.52 -8.00 -4.74
N VAL A 208 13.26 -8.22 -5.10
CA VAL A 208 12.64 -9.55 -5.08
C VAL A 208 12.72 -10.14 -6.48
N VAL A 209 13.32 -11.32 -6.59
CA VAL A 209 13.38 -12.11 -7.83
C VAL A 209 12.61 -13.39 -7.58
N VAL A 210 11.67 -13.71 -8.47
CA VAL A 210 10.89 -14.94 -8.40
C VAL A 210 11.31 -15.84 -9.56
N ASP A 211 11.76 -17.05 -9.22
CA ASP A 211 11.98 -18.14 -10.16
C ASP A 211 10.81 -19.12 -10.05
N ALA A 212 10.14 -19.38 -11.17
CA ALA A 212 8.99 -20.26 -11.24
C ALA A 212 9.23 -21.30 -12.34
N ALA A 213 9.74 -22.46 -11.96
CA ALA A 213 10.01 -23.57 -12.88
C ALA A 213 8.78 -23.87 -13.75
N GLY A 214 8.97 -23.88 -15.08
CA GLY A 214 7.90 -24.15 -16.04
C GLY A 214 6.93 -22.98 -16.30
N ARG A 215 7.15 -21.80 -15.68
CA ARG A 215 6.45 -20.57 -16.03
C ARG A 215 7.43 -19.60 -16.67
N GLY A 216 6.95 -18.78 -17.61
CA GLY A 216 7.75 -17.70 -18.19
C GLY A 216 8.08 -16.61 -17.16
N THR A 217 8.78 -15.56 -17.60
CA THR A 217 9.18 -14.42 -16.75
C THR A 217 7.97 -13.82 -16.03
N LEU A 218 7.99 -13.86 -14.70
CA LEU A 218 6.95 -13.24 -13.86
C LEU A 218 7.30 -11.79 -13.56
N LYS A 219 6.30 -10.91 -13.61
CA LYS A 219 6.44 -9.52 -13.16
C LYS A 219 6.21 -9.46 -11.65
N VAL A 220 7.26 -9.12 -10.91
CA VAL A 220 7.21 -8.96 -9.46
C VAL A 220 7.09 -7.48 -9.13
N ARG A 221 6.19 -7.14 -8.20
CA ARG A 221 6.13 -5.84 -7.55
C ARG A 221 6.38 -6.04 -6.07
N ALA A 222 7.28 -5.24 -5.52
CA ALA A 222 7.66 -5.27 -4.12
C ALA A 222 8.13 -3.88 -3.71
N ARG A 223 8.13 -3.61 -2.40
CA ARG A 223 8.73 -2.39 -1.85
C ARG A 223 10.18 -2.28 -2.32
N PRO A 224 10.62 -1.12 -2.85
CA PRO A 224 11.96 -0.97 -3.41
C PRO A 224 13.07 -0.95 -2.34
N GLY A 225 12.73 -0.79 -1.07
CA GLY A 225 13.69 -0.70 0.01
C GLY A 225 13.05 -0.26 1.34
N TYR A 226 13.89 -0.04 2.33
CA TYR A 226 13.51 0.37 3.69
C TYR A 226 14.64 1.21 4.30
N PHE A 227 14.32 2.02 5.31
CA PHE A 227 15.35 2.68 6.12
C PHE A 227 15.79 1.75 7.25
N ALA A 228 17.09 1.62 7.46
CA ALA A 228 17.62 0.93 8.62
C ALA A 228 17.18 1.67 9.90
N PRO A 229 16.99 0.99 11.04
CA PRO A 229 16.77 1.67 12.31
C PRO A 229 17.94 2.63 12.57
N ALA A 230 17.66 3.86 12.99
CA ALA A 230 18.69 4.71 13.55
C ALA A 230 18.99 4.22 14.97
N SER A 231 20.26 4.18 15.35
CA SER A 231 20.62 4.06 16.75
C SER A 231 20.11 5.31 17.46
N THR A 232 19.00 5.19 18.19
CA THR A 232 18.70 6.16 19.24
C THR A 232 19.73 5.92 20.31
N GLU A 233 20.82 6.70 20.33
CA GLU A 233 21.70 6.71 21.49
C GLU A 233 20.88 7.16 22.72
N PRO A 234 20.97 6.44 23.85
CA PRO A 234 20.26 6.76 25.09
C PRO A 234 20.81 8.01 25.78
#